data_AF-A0A930KCP4-F1
#
_entry.id   AF-A0A930KCP4-F1
#
_cell.length_a   1.000
_cell.length_b   1.000
_cell.length_c   1.000
_cell.angle_alpha   90.00
_cell.angle_beta   90.00
_cell.angle_gamma   90.00
#
_symmetry.space_group_name_H-M   'P 1'
#
loop_
_entity.id
_entity.type
_entity.pdbx_description
1 polymer ?
#
loop_
_entity_poly.entity_id
_entity_poly.type
_entity_poly.pdbx_seq_one_letter_code
_entity_poly.pdbx_strand_id
1 'polypeptide(L)'
;FYPQQDSKPIIYLWSTAQGKYIKAKSDSINSYPIIVSDLKFIVTQQSDDNKNCYTWKMYQYTNNKFVLYSKLIRDYTKGIYLLEETFAPNGTTLHTKHNPTYEQLNKKWQKYCFYDYLDDLYNEKAGYSK
;
A
#
# COMPACT_ATOMS: atom_id res chain seq x y z
N PHE A 1 -17.40 14.98 20.23
CA PHE A 1 -17.07 13.56 20.31
C PHE A 1 -17.31 12.93 18.95
N TYR A 2 -16.28 12.84 18.11
CA TYR A 2 -16.35 11.95 16.96
C TYR A 2 -16.03 10.56 17.50
N PRO A 3 -16.90 9.55 17.33
CA PRO A 3 -16.50 8.18 17.62
C PRO A 3 -15.30 7.87 16.70
N GLN A 4 -14.10 7.80 17.29
CA GLN A 4 -12.99 7.15 16.62
C GLN A 4 -13.42 5.70 16.46
N GLN A 5 -13.65 5.31 15.22
CA GLN A 5 -13.97 3.93 14.88
C GLN A 5 -12.68 3.12 15.07
N ASP A 6 -12.41 2.73 16.32
CA ASP A 6 -11.29 1.87 16.74
C ASP A 6 -11.43 0.42 16.24
N SER A 7 -12.41 0.14 15.38
CA SER A 7 -12.59 -1.19 14.82
C SER A 7 -11.57 -1.42 13.70
N LYS A 8 -10.48 -2.13 14.02
CA LYS A 8 -9.61 -2.72 13.00
C LYS A 8 -10.45 -3.46 11.96
N PRO A 9 -10.14 -3.34 10.66
CA PRO A 9 -10.94 -3.97 9.61
C PRO A 9 -10.97 -5.49 9.80
N ILE A 10 -12.17 -6.07 9.82
CA ILE A 10 -12.34 -7.52 9.82
C ILE A 10 -12.27 -7.99 8.37
N ILE A 11 -11.27 -8.82 8.05
CA ILE A 11 -11.05 -9.33 6.71
C ILE A 11 -11.43 -10.81 6.66
N TYR A 12 -12.22 -11.19 5.67
CA TYR A 12 -12.58 -12.57 5.38
C TYR A 12 -11.92 -13.01 4.07
N LEU A 13 -11.34 -14.21 4.07
CA LEU A 13 -10.69 -14.80 2.90
C LEU A 13 -11.37 -16.14 2.56
N TRP A 14 -11.56 -16.42 1.27
CA TRP A 14 -12.08 -17.70 0.83
C TRP A 14 -11.06 -18.81 1.07
N SER A 15 -11.42 -19.83 1.84
CA SER A 15 -10.62 -21.04 2.03
C SER A 15 -11.12 -22.12 1.07
N THR A 16 -10.30 -22.48 0.09
CA THR A 16 -10.61 -23.62 -0.81
C THR A 16 -10.67 -24.94 -0.05
N ALA A 17 -9.82 -25.11 0.98
CA ALA A 17 -9.80 -26.30 1.81
C ALA A 17 -11.08 -26.47 2.65
N GLN A 18 -11.70 -25.38 3.11
CA GLN A 18 -12.92 -25.43 3.92
C GLN A 18 -14.20 -25.12 3.14
N GLY A 19 -14.10 -24.74 1.86
CA GLY A 19 -15.24 -24.33 1.04
C GLY A 19 -16.04 -23.15 1.60
N LYS A 20 -15.39 -22.27 2.38
CA LYS A 20 -16.05 -21.12 3.03
C LYS A 20 -15.11 -19.96 3.28
N TYR A 21 -15.68 -18.79 3.54
CA TYR A 21 -14.93 -17.65 4.06
C TYR A 21 -14.48 -17.88 5.49
N ILE A 22 -13.20 -17.61 5.76
CA ILE A 22 -12.59 -17.67 7.09
C ILE A 22 -12.12 -16.26 7.49
N LYS A 23 -12.30 -15.92 8.77
CA LYS A 23 -11.79 -14.66 9.32
C LYS A 23 -10.27 -14.70 9.36
N ALA A 24 -9.62 -13.80 8.64
CA ALA A 24 -8.17 -13.65 8.62
C ALA A 24 -7.71 -12.79 9.81
N LYS A 25 -6.52 -13.08 10.35
CA LYS A 25 -5.89 -12.21 11.35
C LYS A 25 -5.40 -10.93 10.67
N SER A 26 -6.07 -9.81 10.97
CA SER A 26 -5.82 -8.48 10.42
C SER A 26 -5.26 -7.50 11.47
N ASP A 27 -4.76 -8.01 12.60
CA ASP A 27 -4.29 -7.18 13.73
C ASP A 27 -3.19 -6.17 13.35
N SER A 28 -2.46 -6.44 12.27
CA SER A 28 -1.39 -5.63 11.68
C SER A 28 -1.86 -4.54 10.70
N ILE A 29 -3.15 -4.51 10.36
CA ILE A 29 -3.78 -3.57 9.43
C ILE A 29 -4.52 -2.52 10.27
N ASN A 30 -4.04 -1.27 10.21
CA ASN A 30 -4.50 -0.16 11.04
C ASN A 30 -5.20 0.96 10.25
N SER A 31 -5.51 0.73 8.98
CA SER A 31 -6.20 1.68 8.11
C SER A 31 -7.07 0.92 7.10
N TYR A 32 -7.89 1.64 6.35
CA TYR A 32 -8.79 1.08 5.34
C TYR A 32 -7.99 0.32 4.27
N PRO A 33 -8.25 -0.99 4.10
CA PRO A 33 -7.53 -1.82 3.16
C PRO A 33 -8.11 -1.70 1.74
N ILE A 34 -7.23 -1.50 0.76
CA ILE A 34 -7.49 -1.64 -0.66
C ILE A 34 -7.03 -3.04 -1.08
N ILE A 35 -7.94 -3.85 -1.60
CA ILE A 35 -7.61 -5.20 -2.09
C ILE A 35 -7.03 -5.08 -3.50
N VAL A 36 -5.80 -5.56 -3.67
CA VAL A 36 -5.15 -5.64 -4.99
C VAL A 36 -5.19 -7.10 -5.43
N SER A 37 -6.32 -7.49 -6.01
CA SER A 37 -6.67 -8.90 -6.33
C SER A 37 -5.57 -9.59 -7.14
N ASP A 38 -5.08 -8.92 -8.18
CA ASP A 38 -4.14 -9.49 -9.15
C ASP A 38 -2.77 -9.76 -8.53
N LEU A 39 -2.44 -9.03 -7.46
CA LEU A 39 -1.21 -9.24 -6.71
C LEU A 39 -1.42 -10.23 -5.54
N LYS A 40 -2.66 -10.45 -5.10
CA LYS A 40 -3.00 -11.12 -3.83
C LYS A 40 -2.42 -10.39 -2.61
N PHE A 41 -2.44 -9.05 -2.64
CA PHE A 41 -2.01 -8.19 -1.54
C PHE A 41 -3.16 -7.30 -1.06
N ILE A 42 -3.00 -6.80 0.15
CA ILE A 42 -3.77 -5.66 0.66
C ILE A 42 -2.83 -4.47 0.77
N VAL A 43 -3.29 -3.30 0.34
CA VAL A 43 -2.59 -2.03 0.55
C VAL A 43 -3.39 -1.18 1.52
N THR A 44 -2.75 -0.60 2.52
CA THR A 44 -3.34 0.49 3.29
C THR A 44 -2.71 1.81 2.89
N GLN A 45 -3.47 2.89 3.04
CA GLN A 45 -3.01 4.26 2.85
C GLN A 45 -3.20 5.05 4.14
N GLN A 46 -2.26 5.93 4.44
CA GLN A 46 -2.37 6.94 5.49
C GLN A 46 -1.85 8.26 4.95
N SER A 47 -2.60 9.34 5.11
CA SER A 47 -2.13 10.70 4.85
C SER A 47 -1.42 11.29 6.07
N ASP A 48 -0.37 12.06 5.82
CA ASP A 48 0.26 12.97 6.76
C ASP A 48 0.26 14.35 6.10
N ASP A 49 -0.78 15.13 6.37
CA ASP A 49 -1.02 16.42 5.73
C ASP A 49 -0.01 17.48 6.16
N ASN A 50 0.59 17.33 7.36
CA ASN A 50 1.67 18.22 7.79
C ASN A 50 2.95 18.02 6.95
N LYS A 51 3.12 16.84 6.35
CA LYS A 51 4.24 16.52 5.47
C LYS A 51 3.84 16.44 4.00
N ASN A 52 2.59 16.70 3.65
CA ASN A 52 2.04 16.54 2.30
C ASN A 52 2.29 15.14 1.71
N CYS A 53 2.24 14.09 2.53
CA CYS A 53 2.63 12.74 2.12
C CYS A 53 1.51 11.71 2.27
N TYR A 54 1.46 10.76 1.33
CA TYR A 54 0.82 9.46 1.55
C TYR A 54 1.87 8.43 1.93
N THR A 55 1.56 7.62 2.95
CA THR A 55 2.26 6.38 3.25
C THR A 55 1.37 5.21 2.87
N TRP A 56 1.81 4.42 1.89
CA TRP A 56 1.22 3.15 1.56
C TRP A 56 1.98 2.00 2.20
N LYS A 57 1.25 1.00 2.70
CA LYS A 57 1.81 -0.26 3.20
C LYS A 57 1.16 -1.42 2.50
N MET A 58 1.96 -2.27 1.87
CA MET A 58 1.52 -3.46 1.17
C MET A 58 1.74 -4.70 2.04
N TYR A 59 0.70 -5.49 2.23
CA TYR A 59 0.67 -6.67 3.09
C TYR A 59 0.37 -7.92 2.29
N GLN A 60 1.19 -8.96 2.51
CA GLN A 60 0.98 -10.29 1.94
C GLN A 60 0.28 -11.16 2.97
N TYR A 61 -0.70 -11.95 2.52
CA TYR A 61 -1.28 -12.99 3.37
C TYR A 61 -0.43 -14.26 3.33
N THR A 62 0.13 -14.65 4.48
CA THR A 62 0.91 -15.89 4.63
C THR A 62 0.61 -16.51 6.00
N ASN A 63 0.52 -17.84 6.09
CA ASN A 63 0.32 -18.58 7.36
C ASN A 63 -0.81 -18.01 8.25
N ASN A 64 -1.98 -17.73 7.64
CA ASN A 64 -3.15 -17.16 8.30
C ASN A 64 -2.98 -15.76 8.93
N LYS A 65 -2.01 -14.97 8.45
CA LYS A 65 -1.80 -13.59 8.89
C LYS A 65 -1.35 -12.68 7.75
N PHE A 66 -1.66 -11.39 7.87
CA PHE A 66 -1.09 -10.36 7.00
C PHE A 66 0.27 -9.92 7.52
N VAL A 67 1.27 -10.03 6.65
CA VAL A 67 2.67 -9.66 6.92
C VAL A 67 3.04 -8.48 6.05
N LEU A 68 3.68 -7.47 6.63
CA LEU A 68 4.15 -6.31 5.89
C LEU A 68 5.20 -6.75 4.87
N TYR A 69 4.94 -6.45 3.59
CA TYR A 69 5.83 -6.76 2.49
C TYR A 69 6.65 -5.53 2.08
N SER A 70 5.99 -4.37 1.95
CA SER A 70 6.66 -3.15 1.49
C SER A 70 5.93 -1.89 1.97
N LYS A 71 6.68 -0.79 2.09
CA LYS A 71 6.19 0.55 2.40
C LYS A 71 6.62 1.49 1.27
N LEU A 72 5.73 2.36 0.84
CA LEU A 72 5.99 3.41 -0.14
C LEU A 72 5.50 4.74 0.42
N ILE A 73 6.32 5.79 0.31
CA ILE A 73 5.95 7.15 0.69
C ILE A 73 5.98 8.02 -0.56
N ARG A 74 4.92 8.79 -0.80
CA ARG A 74 4.80 9.74 -1.90
C ARG A 74 4.41 11.11 -1.37
N ASP A 75 5.09 12.15 -1.81
CA ASP A 75 4.64 13.53 -1.65
C ASP A 75 3.55 13.79 -2.69
N TYR A 76 2.31 13.96 -2.25
CA TYR A 76 1.17 14.09 -3.15
C TYR A 76 1.04 15.49 -3.78
N THR A 77 1.72 16.49 -3.21
CA THR A 77 1.74 17.85 -3.79
C THR A 77 2.74 17.96 -4.92
N LYS A 78 3.89 17.29 -4.79
CA LYS A 78 4.94 17.28 -5.82
C LYS A 78 4.83 16.13 -6.80
N GLY A 79 3.97 15.14 -6.53
CA GLY A 79 3.82 13.93 -7.33
C GLY A 79 5.01 12.95 -7.25
N ILE A 80 5.98 13.18 -6.36
CA ILE A 80 7.22 12.38 -6.28
C ILE A 80 7.16 11.30 -5.21
N TYR A 81 7.77 10.14 -5.48
CA TYR A 81 8.02 9.15 -4.44
C TYR A 81 9.23 9.55 -3.61
N LEU A 82 9.13 9.45 -2.29
CA LEU A 82 10.19 9.81 -1.36
C LEU A 82 10.99 8.59 -0.89
N LEU A 83 10.31 7.48 -0.68
CA LEU A 83 10.90 6.29 -0.07
C LEU A 83 10.16 5.01 -0.49
N GLU A 84 10.90 3.98 -0.88
CA GLU A 84 10.43 2.60 -0.97
C GLU A 84 11.25 1.72 -0.02
N GLU A 85 10.58 0.91 0.81
CA GLU A 85 11.22 -0.12 1.62
C GLU A 85 10.56 -1.48 1.38
N THR A 86 11.35 -2.55 1.31
CA THR A 86 10.84 -3.94 1.27
C THR A 86 11.33 -4.71 2.48
N PHE A 87 10.47 -5.56 3.03
CA PHE A 87 10.71 -6.26 4.30
C PHE A 87 10.71 -7.77 4.12
N ALA A 88 11.52 -8.45 4.92
CA ALA A 88 11.43 -9.87 5.15
C ALA A 88 10.18 -10.19 6.01
N PRO A 89 9.68 -11.44 6.02
CA PRO A 89 8.49 -11.80 6.80
C PRO A 89 8.59 -11.59 8.31
N ASN A 90 9.81 -11.50 8.85
CA ASN A 90 10.10 -11.19 10.25
C ASN A 90 10.14 -9.67 10.54
N GLY A 91 9.94 -8.82 9.53
CA GLY A 91 9.96 -7.36 9.64
C GLY A 91 11.32 -6.70 9.38
N THR A 92 12.39 -7.48 9.14
CA THR A 92 13.70 -6.91 8.80
C THR A 92 13.66 -6.21 7.45
N THR A 93 14.16 -4.97 7.37
CA THR A 93 14.30 -4.25 6.09
C THR A 93 15.34 -4.95 5.22
N LEU A 94 14.95 -5.33 4.00
CA LEU A 94 15.82 -5.96 3.00
C LEU A 94 16.43 -4.93 2.05
N HIS A 95 15.61 -3.98 1.60
CA HIS A 95 16.02 -2.95 0.65
C HIS A 95 15.33 -1.63 0.97
N THR A 96 16.05 -0.54 0.70
CA THR A 96 15.56 0.83 0.81
C THR A 96 15.98 1.60 -0.43
N LYS A 97 15.05 2.30 -1.06
CA LYS A 97 15.31 3.25 -2.16
C LYS A 97 14.80 4.62 -1.76
N HIS A 98 15.67 5.63 -1.86
CA HIS A 98 15.31 7.02 -1.64
C HIS A 98 15.04 7.71 -2.96
N ASN A 99 13.95 8.49 -3.01
CA ASN A 99 13.49 9.21 -4.19
C ASN A 99 13.42 8.36 -5.48
N PRO A 100 12.81 7.15 -5.46
CA PRO A 100 12.72 6.34 -6.66
C PRO A 100 11.79 7.00 -7.69
N THR A 101 12.16 6.93 -8.97
CA THR A 101 11.20 7.14 -10.07
C THR A 101 10.23 5.97 -10.15
N TYR A 102 9.11 6.13 -10.87
CA TYR A 102 8.14 5.06 -11.08
C TYR A 102 8.80 3.77 -11.64
N GLU A 103 9.69 3.93 -12.62
CA GLU A 103 10.39 2.84 -13.31
C GLU A 103 11.35 2.10 -12.36
N GLN A 104 11.84 2.78 -11.32
CA GLN A 104 12.71 2.21 -10.30
C GLN A 104 11.95 1.51 -9.17
N LEU A 105 10.64 1.73 -9.02
CA LEU A 105 9.83 1.04 -8.02
C LEU A 105 9.86 -0.48 -8.23
N ASN A 106 9.67 -1.28 -7.17
CA ASN A 106 9.45 -2.70 -7.39
C ASN A 106 8.19 -2.95 -8.24
N LYS A 107 8.14 -4.11 -8.92
CA LYS A 107 7.05 -4.44 -9.85
C LYS A 107 5.65 -4.48 -9.23
N LYS A 108 5.53 -4.70 -7.92
CA LYS A 108 4.23 -4.68 -7.23
C LYS A 108 3.74 -3.24 -7.06
N TRP A 109 4.63 -2.32 -6.68
CA TRP A 109 4.30 -0.88 -6.62
C TRP A 109 4.05 -0.30 -8.01
N GLN A 110 4.83 -0.66 -9.03
CA GLN A 110 4.55 -0.23 -10.41
C GLN A 110 3.12 -0.59 -10.82
N LYS A 111 2.68 -1.83 -10.56
CA LYS A 111 1.32 -2.27 -10.87
C LYS A 111 0.26 -1.52 -10.06
N TYR A 112 0.48 -1.32 -8.76
CA TYR A 112 -0.47 -0.61 -7.91
C TYR A 112 -0.60 0.88 -8.28
N CYS A 113 0.51 1.56 -8.53
CA CYS A 113 0.56 3.00 -8.83
C CYS A 113 0.38 3.31 -10.33
N PHE A 114 0.05 2.33 -11.18
CA PHE A 114 0.04 2.54 -12.63
C PHE A 114 -0.94 3.64 -13.06
N TYR A 115 -2.13 3.70 -12.46
CA TYR A 115 -3.10 4.75 -12.76
C TYR A 115 -2.61 6.14 -12.32
N ASP A 116 -2.05 6.26 -11.12
CA ASP A 116 -1.48 7.53 -10.64
C ASP A 116 -0.35 8.02 -11.57
N TYR A 117 0.49 7.10 -12.05
CA TYR A 117 1.57 7.41 -12.98
C TYR A 117 1.04 7.89 -14.35
N LEU A 118 -0.01 7.24 -14.88
CA LEU A 118 -0.63 7.69 -16.13
C LEU A 118 -1.28 9.07 -15.99
N ASP A 119 -1.94 9.34 -14.86
CA ASP A 119 -2.53 10.65 -14.56
C ASP A 119 -1.46 11.74 -14.46
N ASP A 120 -0.36 11.47 -13.75
CA ASP A 120 0.76 12.42 -13.65
C ASP A 120 1.36 12.73 -15.03
N LEU A 121 1.60 11.70 -15.87
CA LEU A 121 2.10 11.88 -17.24
C LEU A 121 1.14 12.68 -18.13
N TYR A 122 -0.16 12.48 -17.97
CA TYR A 122 -1.17 13.23 -18.71
C TYR A 122 -1.16 14.71 -18.31
N ASN A 123 -1.15 14.99 -17.00
CA ASN A 123 -1.17 16.35 -16.48
C ASN A 123 0.10 17.13 -16.84
N GLU A 124 1.27 16.48 -16.80
CA GLU A 124 2.54 17.07 -17.25
C GLU A 124 2.48 17.48 -18.72
N LYS A 125 1.99 16.60 -19.60
CA LYS A 125 1.88 16.88 -21.04
C LYS A 125 0.82 17.92 -21.39
N ALA A 126 -0.24 18.01 -20.58
CA ALA A 126 -1.31 18.97 -20.75
C ALA A 126 -0.95 20.37 -20.25
N GLY A 127 0.25 20.55 -19.67
CA GLY A 127 0.68 21.85 -19.11
C GLY A 127 0.00 22.21 -17.79
N TYR A 128 -0.75 21.27 -17.20
CA TYR A 128 -1.30 21.40 -15.86
C TYR A 128 -0.22 20.98 -14.86
N SER A 129 0.77 21.86 -14.63
CA SER A 129 1.64 21.73 -13.47
C SER A 129 0.76 21.74 -12.22
N LYS A 130 0.83 20.68 -11.40
CA LYS A 130 0.34 20.72 -10.01
C LYS A 130 1.21 21.68 -9.19
#